data_AF-A0A160PGN1-F1
#
_entry.id   AF-A0A160PGN1-F1
#
_cell.length_a   1.000
_cell.length_b   1.000
_cell.length_c   1.000
_cell.angle_alpha   90.00
_cell.angle_beta   90.00
_cell.angle_gamma   90.00
#
_symmetry.space_group_name_H-M   'P 1'
#
loop_
_entity.id
_entity.type
_entity.pdbx_description
1 polymer ?
#
loop_
_entity_poly.entity_id
_entity_poly.type
_entity_poly.pdbx_seq_one_letter_code
_entity_poly.pdbx_strand_id
1 'polypeptide(L)'
;MIAVRASSVLPTGKHVRLKPEERPVYAQRRIVPLVEIRFPLPPSTNSLFANVVGRGRIKTPAYRRWRNNAVLAICTARPVPGRMAGPCDVAIYLPPFRGDIDNRVKPCLDVAVAAGIIADDGQRYLRRHPTVEIDSAATDVRMVFTMPSVEEQDRAEIEVRAREGQSVAHIAAALGLDEGHIRTVLAEIGR
;
A
#
# COMPACT_ATOMS: atom_id res chain seq x y z
N MET A 1 10.61 3.52 49.80
CA MET A 1 11.74 3.59 48.85
C MET A 1 12.26 2.18 48.59
N ILE A 2 11.87 1.54 47.48
CA ILE A 2 12.67 0.49 46.80
C ILE A 2 12.34 0.60 45.31
N ALA A 3 13.31 1.06 44.53
CA ALA A 3 13.24 1.12 43.08
C ALA A 3 13.69 -0.22 42.50
N VAL A 4 12.84 -0.87 41.70
CA VAL A 4 13.26 -2.00 40.86
C VAL A 4 13.43 -1.49 39.44
N ARG A 5 14.69 -1.29 39.05
CA ARG A 5 15.09 -1.03 37.66
C ARG A 5 14.92 -2.33 36.86
N ALA A 6 13.93 -2.35 35.97
CA ALA A 6 13.89 -3.33 34.89
C ALA A 6 14.91 -2.90 33.82
N SER A 7 16.09 -3.54 33.83
CA SER A 7 17.09 -3.41 32.78
C SER A 7 16.60 -4.22 31.57
N SER A 8 16.05 -3.54 30.56
CA SER A 8 15.71 -4.14 29.26
C SER A 8 16.94 -4.16 28.38
N VAL A 9 17.73 -5.22 28.50
CA VAL A 9 18.75 -5.56 27.50
C VAL A 9 18.03 -6.30 26.38
N LEU A 10 17.64 -5.59 25.31
CA LEU A 10 17.17 -6.22 24.08
C LEU A 10 18.36 -6.89 23.37
N PRO A 11 18.27 -8.17 22.97
CA PRO A 11 19.34 -8.81 22.24
C PRO A 11 19.46 -8.21 20.85
N THR A 12 20.68 -7.84 20.46
CA THR A 12 21.08 -7.41 19.12
C THR A 12 21.03 -8.59 18.14
N GLY A 13 19.83 -8.98 17.72
CA GLY A 13 19.61 -9.93 16.63
C GLY A 13 19.60 -9.21 15.28
N LYS A 14 20.21 -9.80 14.25
CA LYS A 14 20.05 -9.37 12.85
C LYS A 14 18.55 -9.23 12.56
N HIS A 15 18.07 -8.01 12.32
CA HIS A 15 16.67 -7.79 11.95
C HIS A 15 16.34 -8.63 10.70
N VAL A 16 15.51 -9.65 10.86
CA VAL A 16 14.96 -10.44 9.75
C VAL A 16 14.19 -9.47 8.86
N ARG A 17 14.59 -9.36 7.58
CA ARG A 17 13.85 -8.57 6.60
C ARG A 17 12.55 -9.30 6.29
N LEU A 18 11.45 -8.82 6.85
CA LEU A 18 10.10 -9.30 6.55
C LEU A 18 9.77 -9.08 5.07
N LYS A 19 9.03 -10.02 4.47
CA LYS A 19 8.45 -9.81 3.14
C LYS A 19 7.48 -8.63 3.18
N PRO A 20 7.22 -7.96 2.04
CA PRO A 20 6.27 -6.85 1.99
C PRO A 20 4.91 -7.17 2.62
N GLU A 21 4.36 -8.36 2.33
CA GLU A 21 3.09 -8.87 2.85
C GLU A 21 3.09 -9.16 4.36
N GLU A 22 4.26 -9.36 4.97
CA GLU A 22 4.43 -9.68 6.40
C GLU A 22 4.63 -8.42 7.26
N ARG A 23 4.83 -7.25 6.64
CA ARG A 23 5.05 -6.00 7.36
C ARG A 23 3.79 -5.65 8.17
N PRO A 24 3.88 -5.38 9.49
CA PRO A 24 2.72 -5.11 10.34
C PRO A 24 1.82 -3.99 9.83
N VAL A 25 2.42 -2.91 9.30
CA VAL A 25 1.68 -1.76 8.73
C VAL A 25 0.73 -2.14 7.59
N TYR A 26 1.04 -3.20 6.86
CA TYR A 26 0.23 -3.76 5.80
C TYR A 26 -0.68 -4.86 6.36
N ALA A 27 -0.11 -5.89 7.00
CA ALA A 27 -0.83 -7.09 7.43
C ALA A 27 -2.04 -6.81 8.34
N GLN A 28 -1.96 -5.77 9.18
CA GLN A 28 -3.02 -5.40 10.13
C GLN A 28 -4.20 -4.67 9.49
N ARG A 29 -4.07 -4.17 8.25
CA ARG A 29 -5.17 -3.49 7.56
C ARG A 29 -6.17 -4.50 7.01
N ARG A 30 -7.45 -4.14 7.13
CA ARG A 30 -8.57 -4.88 6.53
C ARG A 30 -8.44 -4.91 5.01
N ILE A 31 -8.66 -6.07 4.42
CA ILE A 31 -8.73 -6.25 2.96
C ILE A 31 -10.05 -5.68 2.43
N VAL A 32 -9.96 -4.87 1.38
CA VAL A 32 -11.10 -4.23 0.72
C VAL A 32 -10.91 -4.27 -0.81
N PRO A 33 -11.99 -4.30 -1.60
CA PRO A 33 -11.91 -4.26 -3.06
C PRO A 33 -11.55 -2.86 -3.61
N LEU A 34 -11.80 -1.82 -2.82
CA LEU A 34 -11.62 -0.42 -3.18
C LEU A 34 -11.00 0.34 -2.00
N VAL A 35 -9.94 1.11 -2.27
CA VAL A 35 -9.37 2.06 -1.30
C VAL A 35 -9.27 3.43 -1.95
N GLU A 36 -9.81 4.45 -1.30
CA GLU A 36 -9.48 5.86 -1.57
C GLU A 36 -8.61 6.40 -0.43
N ILE A 37 -7.53 7.10 -0.79
CA ILE A 37 -6.70 7.86 0.15
C ILE A 37 -6.47 9.27 -0.35
N ARG A 38 -6.28 10.19 0.60
CA ARG A 38 -5.97 11.60 0.33
C ARG A 38 -4.79 12.07 1.16
N PHE A 39 -3.90 12.86 0.56
CA PHE A 39 -2.72 13.40 1.24
C PHE A 39 -2.14 14.61 0.50
N PRO A 40 -1.32 15.45 1.16
CA PRO A 40 -0.75 16.65 0.53
C PRO A 40 0.12 16.35 -0.68
N LEU A 41 0.12 17.24 -1.68
CA LEU A 41 0.98 17.13 -2.87
C LEU A 41 2.47 16.92 -2.49
N PRO A 42 3.20 15.98 -3.12
CA PRO A 42 4.62 15.78 -2.86
C PRO A 42 5.49 16.98 -3.21
N PRO A 43 6.67 17.12 -2.58
CA PRO A 43 7.70 18.07 -3.04
C PRO A 43 8.22 17.66 -4.42
N SER A 44 8.79 18.62 -5.17
CA SER A 44 9.36 18.34 -6.50
C SER A 44 10.51 17.34 -6.46
N THR A 45 10.77 16.64 -7.58
CA THR A 45 11.77 15.56 -7.66
C THR A 45 13.18 16.00 -7.30
N ASN A 46 13.54 17.24 -7.63
CA ASN A 46 14.84 17.83 -7.28
C ASN A 46 15.09 17.83 -5.76
N SER A 47 14.03 17.70 -4.96
CA SER A 47 14.09 17.67 -3.50
C SER A 47 13.87 16.28 -2.90
N LEU A 48 13.71 15.21 -3.70
CA LEU A 48 13.36 13.88 -3.18
C LEU A 48 14.56 13.07 -2.72
N PHE A 49 15.62 13.09 -3.53
CA PHE A 49 16.79 12.26 -3.30
C PHE A 49 18.09 13.07 -3.40
N ALA A 50 19.07 12.69 -2.61
CA ALA A 50 20.43 13.21 -2.68
C ALA A 50 21.40 12.04 -2.83
N ASN A 51 22.49 12.25 -3.58
CA ASN A 51 23.58 11.29 -3.66
C ASN A 51 24.58 11.58 -2.54
N VAL A 52 24.89 10.57 -1.73
CA VAL A 52 25.89 10.66 -0.66
C VAL A 52 27.06 9.77 -1.00
N VAL A 53 28.27 10.34 -0.97
CA VAL A 53 29.53 9.64 -1.23
C VAL A 53 29.61 8.39 -0.34
N GLY A 54 29.88 7.23 -0.95
CA GLY A 54 29.98 5.94 -0.26
C GLY A 54 28.65 5.28 0.17
N ARG A 55 27.50 5.92 -0.04
CA ARG A 55 26.18 5.38 0.34
C ARG A 55 25.18 5.29 -0.83
N GLY A 56 25.42 6.06 -1.89
CA GLY A 56 24.52 6.14 -3.05
C GLY A 56 23.32 7.05 -2.80
N ARG A 57 22.20 6.78 -3.48
CA ARG A 57 21.00 7.61 -3.46
C ARG A 57 20.21 7.43 -2.16
N ILE A 58 20.01 8.52 -1.41
CA ILE A 58 19.22 8.54 -0.17
C ILE A 58 18.04 9.51 -0.28
N LYS A 59 16.94 9.24 0.45
CA LYS A 59 15.82 10.19 0.60
C LYS A 59 16.30 11.44 1.34
N THR A 60 15.92 12.63 0.91
CA THR A 60 16.23 13.88 1.64
C THR A 60 15.42 13.97 2.93
N PRO A 61 15.85 14.80 3.91
CA PRO A 61 15.05 15.07 5.10
C PRO A 61 13.67 15.66 4.79
N ALA A 62 13.58 16.57 3.81
CA ALA A 62 12.33 17.16 3.36
C ALA A 62 11.35 16.10 2.83
N TYR A 63 11.86 15.17 2.01
CA TYR A 63 11.03 14.08 1.48
C TYR A 63 10.55 13.13 2.58
N ARG A 64 11.42 12.77 3.53
CA ARG A 64 11.03 11.93 4.67
C ARG A 64 9.95 12.61 5.52
N ARG A 65 10.10 13.91 5.80
CA ARG A 65 9.12 14.69 6.56
C ARG A 65 7.76 14.71 5.86
N TRP A 66 7.74 15.03 4.56
CA TRP A 66 6.52 15.00 3.78
C TRP A 66 5.87 13.61 3.77
N ARG A 67 6.65 12.55 3.51
CA ARG A 67 6.15 11.18 3.48
C ARG A 67 5.52 10.77 4.81
N ASN A 68 6.16 11.12 5.94
CA ASN A 68 5.64 10.82 7.26
C ASN A 68 4.33 11.58 7.55
N ASN A 69 4.24 12.84 7.14
CA ASN A 69 3.01 13.63 7.27
C ASN A 69 1.88 13.08 6.40
N ALA A 70 2.18 12.64 5.17
CA ALA A 70 1.22 12.01 4.28
C ALA A 70 0.71 10.67 4.84
N VAL A 71 1.61 9.84 5.37
CA VAL A 71 1.24 8.59 6.06
C VAL A 71 0.36 8.87 7.28
N LEU A 72 0.72 9.89 8.07
CA LEU A 72 -0.08 10.29 9.23
C LEU A 72 -1.50 10.66 8.79
N ALA A 73 -1.64 11.52 7.78
CA ALA A 73 -2.95 11.93 7.24
C ALA A 73 -3.82 10.74 6.82
N ILE A 74 -3.22 9.75 6.14
CA ILE A 74 -3.91 8.53 5.70
C ILE A 74 -4.33 7.67 6.91
N CYS A 75 -3.44 7.47 7.88
CA CYS A 75 -3.70 6.62 9.04
C CYS A 75 -4.70 7.26 10.02
N THR A 76 -4.81 8.59 10.05
CA THR A 76 -5.76 9.31 10.92
C THR A 76 -7.10 9.60 10.25
N ALA A 77 -7.24 9.32 8.95
CA ALA A 77 -8.50 9.49 8.24
C ALA A 77 -9.63 8.63 8.85
N ARG A 78 -10.85 9.11 8.67
CA ARG A 78 -12.08 8.43 9.12
C ARG A 78 -13.02 8.26 7.92
N PRO A 79 -13.40 7.03 7.54
CA PRO A 79 -12.92 5.74 8.09
C PRO A 79 -11.42 5.51 7.83
N VAL A 80 -10.79 4.66 8.64
CA VAL A 80 -9.39 4.25 8.40
C VAL A 80 -9.35 3.40 7.11
N PRO A 81 -8.49 3.74 6.13
CA PRO A 81 -8.43 2.99 4.87
C PRO A 81 -8.07 1.52 5.05
N GLY A 82 -8.62 0.65 4.20
CA GLY A 82 -8.20 -0.75 4.10
C GLY A 82 -6.90 -0.91 3.31
N ARG A 83 -6.68 -2.11 2.78
CA ARG A 83 -5.56 -2.44 1.88
C ARG A 83 -5.99 -3.31 0.71
N MET A 84 -5.18 -3.29 -0.34
CA MET A 84 -5.23 -4.23 -1.46
C MET A 84 -4.48 -5.52 -1.09
N ALA A 85 -5.08 -6.68 -1.32
CA ALA A 85 -4.49 -7.99 -0.97
C ALA A 85 -3.61 -8.62 -2.07
N GLY A 86 -3.56 -8.01 -3.26
CA GLY A 86 -2.83 -8.51 -4.44
C GLY A 86 -2.73 -7.45 -5.53
N PRO A 87 -2.45 -7.86 -6.79
CA PRO A 87 -2.35 -6.97 -7.94
C PRO A 87 -3.59 -6.06 -8.09
N CYS A 88 -3.37 -4.75 -8.09
CA CYS A 88 -4.44 -3.76 -8.22
C CYS A 88 -4.17 -2.77 -9.36
N ASP A 89 -5.21 -2.06 -9.77
CA ASP A 89 -5.11 -0.87 -10.59
C ASP A 89 -5.06 0.38 -9.70
N VAL A 90 -4.31 1.40 -10.13
CA VAL A 90 -4.10 2.64 -9.37
C VAL A 90 -4.43 3.83 -10.26
N ALA A 91 -5.31 4.70 -9.78
CA ALA A 91 -5.56 6.02 -10.35
C ALA A 91 -5.06 7.10 -9.39
N ILE A 92 -4.30 8.06 -9.91
CA ILE A 92 -3.74 9.19 -9.17
C ILE A 92 -4.32 10.48 -9.72
N TYR A 93 -5.07 11.20 -8.89
CA TYR A 93 -5.59 12.52 -9.18
C TYR A 93 -4.71 13.54 -8.45
N LEU A 94 -3.96 14.33 -9.21
CA LEU A 94 -3.08 15.36 -8.69
C LEU A 94 -3.78 16.72 -8.72
N PRO A 95 -3.63 17.56 -7.68
CA PRO A 95 -4.03 18.96 -7.75
C PRO A 95 -3.11 19.73 -8.72
N PRO A 96 -3.44 20.94 -9.18
CA PRO A 96 -2.58 21.71 -10.06
C PRO A 96 -1.19 21.96 -9.45
N PHE A 97 -0.14 21.71 -10.24
CA PHE A 97 1.25 21.95 -9.81
C PHE A 97 2.14 22.31 -11.01
N ARG A 98 3.36 22.77 -10.72
CA ARG A 98 4.39 23.02 -11.75
C ARG A 98 5.40 21.89 -11.82
N GLY A 99 5.75 21.48 -13.04
CA GLY A 99 6.77 20.47 -13.33
C GLY A 99 6.18 19.22 -13.98
N ASP A 100 7.01 18.18 -14.06
CA ASP A 100 6.66 16.90 -14.68
C ASP A 100 5.68 16.08 -13.79
N ILE A 101 4.75 15.37 -14.44
CA ILE A 101 3.77 14.49 -13.80
C ILE A 101 4.42 13.21 -13.29
N ASP A 102 5.38 12.63 -14.02
CA ASP A 102 6.04 11.38 -13.63
C ASP A 102 6.82 11.53 -12.32
N ASN A 103 7.29 12.75 -12.09
CA ASN A 103 7.94 13.19 -10.86
C ASN A 103 7.02 13.14 -9.62
N ARG A 104 5.71 12.96 -9.79
CA ARG A 104 4.70 12.85 -8.72
C ARG A 104 4.27 11.41 -8.46
N VAL A 105 4.35 10.53 -9.45
CA VAL A 105 3.88 9.15 -9.35
C VAL A 105 4.65 8.38 -8.28
N LYS A 106 5.98 8.38 -8.34
CA LYS A 106 6.80 7.60 -7.39
C LYS A 106 6.60 8.03 -5.93
N PRO A 107 6.59 9.32 -5.57
CA PRO A 107 6.23 9.74 -4.21
C PRO A 107 4.86 9.26 -3.71
N CYS A 108 3.86 9.23 -4.59
CA CYS A 108 2.52 8.76 -4.26
C CYS A 108 2.53 7.26 -3.93
N LEU A 109 3.18 6.44 -4.75
CA LEU A 109 3.35 5.01 -4.49
C LEU A 109 4.17 4.75 -3.22
N ASP A 110 5.23 5.51 -3.00
CA ASP A 110 6.07 5.44 -1.78
C ASP A 110 5.27 5.71 -0.50
N VAL A 111 4.26 6.57 -0.56
CA VAL A 111 3.32 6.84 0.55
C VAL A 111 2.32 5.70 0.70
N ALA A 112 1.75 5.19 -0.40
CA ALA A 112 0.83 4.06 -0.36
C ALA A 112 1.45 2.81 0.28
N VAL A 113 2.70 2.49 -0.08
CA VAL A 113 3.48 1.41 0.55
C VAL A 113 3.76 1.71 2.03
N ALA A 114 4.14 2.95 2.34
CA ALA A 114 4.45 3.36 3.71
C ALA A 114 3.25 3.27 4.65
N ALA A 115 2.09 3.64 4.12
CA ALA A 115 0.83 3.60 4.84
C ALA A 115 0.29 2.16 4.92
N GLY A 116 0.77 1.22 4.10
CA GLY A 116 0.30 -0.16 4.08
C GLY A 116 -0.94 -0.39 3.21
N ILE A 117 -1.24 0.52 2.28
CA ILE A 117 -2.36 0.37 1.34
C ILE A 117 -2.08 -0.72 0.31
N ILE A 118 -0.83 -0.77 -0.16
CA ILE A 118 -0.25 -1.84 -0.98
C ILE A 118 1.00 -2.36 -0.26
N ALA A 119 1.36 -3.62 -0.51
CA ALA A 119 2.52 -4.21 0.17
C ALA A 119 3.85 -3.66 -0.38
N ASP A 120 3.91 -3.50 -1.70
CA ASP A 120 5.03 -2.96 -2.47
C ASP A 120 4.50 -2.32 -3.77
N ASP A 121 5.34 -1.62 -4.52
CA ASP A 121 4.96 -0.95 -5.77
C ASP A 121 5.52 -1.64 -7.04
N GLY A 122 6.05 -2.85 -6.89
CA GLY A 122 6.45 -3.71 -8.01
C GLY A 122 5.27 -4.37 -8.74
N GLN A 123 5.58 -5.00 -9.89
CA GLN A 123 4.61 -5.65 -10.79
C GLN A 123 3.80 -6.80 -10.14
N ARG A 124 4.27 -7.33 -9.00
CA ARG A 124 3.51 -8.30 -8.20
C ARG A 124 2.27 -7.69 -7.55
N TYR A 125 2.24 -6.38 -7.34
CA TYR A 125 1.16 -5.69 -6.61
C TYR A 125 0.45 -4.63 -7.44
N LEU A 126 1.07 -4.18 -8.54
CA LEU A 126 0.47 -3.27 -9.52
C LEU A 126 0.36 -3.98 -10.86
N ARG A 127 -0.85 -4.06 -11.43
CA ARG A 127 -1.04 -4.72 -12.73
C ARG A 127 -0.44 -3.94 -13.89
N ARG A 128 -0.42 -2.61 -13.78
CA ARG A 128 -0.01 -1.66 -14.80
C ARG A 128 0.53 -0.39 -14.15
N HIS A 129 1.16 0.45 -14.95
CA HIS A 129 1.52 1.79 -14.51
C HIS A 129 0.26 2.55 -14.06
N PRO A 130 0.33 3.33 -12.97
CA PRO A 130 -0.80 4.15 -12.53
C PRO A 130 -1.31 5.08 -13.63
N THR A 131 -2.64 5.24 -13.72
CA THR A 131 -3.23 6.32 -14.49
C THR A 131 -3.10 7.62 -13.69
N VAL A 132 -2.83 8.73 -14.38
CA VAL A 132 -2.60 10.02 -13.72
C VAL A 132 -3.41 11.10 -14.40
N GLU A 133 -4.18 11.83 -13.59
CA GLU A 133 -5.03 12.92 -14.05
C GLU A 133 -4.80 14.17 -13.19
N ILE A 134 -4.95 15.35 -13.79
CA ILE A 134 -4.96 16.61 -13.05
C ILE A 134 -6.41 16.96 -12.71
N ASP A 135 -6.70 17.02 -11.42
CA ASP A 135 -7.98 17.51 -10.91
C ASP A 135 -7.80 19.00 -10.56
N SER A 136 -8.27 19.88 -11.44
CA SER A 136 -8.04 21.33 -11.31
C SER A 136 -8.71 21.96 -10.09
N ALA A 137 -9.68 21.27 -9.48
CA ALA A 137 -10.38 21.73 -8.29
C ALA A 137 -9.78 21.18 -6.99
N ALA A 138 -8.90 20.19 -7.08
CA ALA A 138 -8.30 19.56 -5.90
C ALA A 138 -7.19 20.42 -5.29
N THR A 139 -7.01 20.28 -3.97
CA THR A 139 -5.87 20.86 -3.22
C THR A 139 -4.92 19.79 -2.68
N ASP A 140 -5.38 18.55 -2.63
CA ASP A 140 -4.66 17.37 -2.18
C ASP A 140 -4.62 16.31 -3.29
N VAL A 141 -3.70 15.36 -3.16
CA VAL A 141 -3.62 14.18 -4.02
C VAL A 141 -4.68 13.19 -3.56
N ARG A 142 -5.51 12.72 -4.49
CA ARG A 142 -6.41 11.59 -4.29
C ARG A 142 -5.86 10.38 -5.04
N MET A 143 -5.68 9.26 -4.35
CA MET A 143 -5.39 7.98 -5.00
C MET A 143 -6.54 7.01 -4.81
N VAL A 144 -6.89 6.29 -5.87
CA VAL A 144 -7.89 5.23 -5.85
C VAL A 144 -7.22 3.93 -6.27
N PHE A 145 -7.37 2.91 -5.43
CA PHE A 145 -6.87 1.56 -5.66
C PHE A 145 -8.05 0.63 -5.84
N THR A 146 -8.06 -0.12 -6.94
CA THR A 146 -9.17 -0.98 -7.30
C THR A 146 -8.66 -2.38 -7.58
N MET A 147 -9.25 -3.36 -6.89
CA MET A 147 -9.06 -4.76 -7.25
C MET A 147 -9.78 -5.04 -8.56
N PRO A 148 -9.18 -5.77 -9.51
CA PRO A 148 -9.89 -6.25 -10.69
C PRO A 148 -11.13 -7.03 -10.28
N SER A 149 -12.22 -6.86 -11.03
CA SER A 149 -13.41 -7.69 -10.83
C SER A 149 -13.05 -9.15 -11.11
N VAL A 150 -13.41 -10.02 -10.17
CA VAL A 150 -13.46 -11.47 -10.39
C VAL A 150 -14.83 -11.77 -10.97
N GLU A 151 -14.89 -12.60 -12.01
CA GLU A 151 -16.12 -13.04 -12.65
C GLU A 151 -17.05 -13.71 -11.63
N GLU A 152 -18.37 -13.59 -11.82
CA GLU A 152 -19.35 -14.09 -10.85
C GLU A 152 -19.25 -15.62 -10.68
N GLN A 153 -18.96 -16.33 -11.77
CA GLN A 153 -18.74 -17.78 -11.74
C GLN A 153 -17.52 -18.15 -10.87
N ASP A 154 -16.41 -17.42 -11.02
CA ASP A 154 -15.21 -17.65 -10.22
C ASP A 154 -15.45 -17.27 -8.76
N ARG A 155 -16.21 -16.20 -8.49
CA ARG A 155 -16.62 -15.83 -7.11
C ARG A 155 -17.39 -16.95 -6.42
N ALA A 156 -18.38 -17.52 -7.09
CA ALA A 156 -19.16 -18.63 -6.57
C ALA A 156 -18.27 -19.87 -6.31
N GLU A 157 -17.37 -20.18 -7.24
CA GLU A 157 -16.42 -21.30 -7.11
C GLU A 157 -15.44 -21.10 -5.95
N ILE A 158 -14.96 -19.87 -5.72
CA ILE A 158 -14.15 -19.51 -4.55
C ILE A 158 -14.89 -19.81 -3.26
N GLU A 159 -16.16 -19.41 -3.17
CA GLU A 159 -17.00 -19.61 -1.98
C GLU A 159 -17.18 -21.10 -1.67
N VAL A 160 -17.50 -21.91 -2.69
CA VAL A 160 -17.67 -23.35 -2.54
C VAL A 160 -16.38 -24.01 -2.07
N ARG A 161 -15.26 -23.76 -2.76
CA ARG A 161 -13.97 -24.37 -2.39
C ARG A 161 -13.48 -23.94 -1.01
N ALA A 162 -13.74 -22.69 -0.61
CA ALA A 162 -13.40 -22.22 0.72
C ALA A 162 -14.24 -22.92 1.81
N ARG A 163 -15.53 -23.18 1.56
CA ARG A 163 -16.39 -23.97 2.46
C ARG A 163 -15.93 -25.42 2.58
N GLU A 164 -15.36 -25.99 1.53
CA GLU A 164 -14.73 -27.31 1.54
C GLU A 164 -13.38 -27.34 2.29
N GLY A 165 -12.91 -26.20 2.81
CA GLY A 165 -11.66 -26.10 3.56
C GLY A 165 -10.41 -26.08 2.68
N GLN A 166 -10.54 -25.85 1.37
CA GLN A 166 -9.38 -25.69 0.49
C GLN A 166 -8.60 -24.43 0.86
N SER A 167 -7.26 -24.52 0.84
CA SER A 167 -6.40 -23.38 1.12
C SER A 167 -6.49 -22.30 0.03
N VAL A 168 -6.27 -21.03 0.39
CA VAL A 168 -6.25 -19.89 -0.56
C VAL A 168 -5.32 -20.14 -1.75
N ALA A 169 -4.14 -20.70 -1.50
CA ALA A 169 -3.17 -21.01 -2.55
C ALA A 169 -3.68 -22.09 -3.53
N HIS A 170 -4.40 -23.09 -3.01
CA HIS A 170 -5.01 -24.13 -3.83
C HIS A 170 -6.14 -23.57 -4.71
N ILE A 171 -7.02 -22.74 -4.14
CA ILE A 171 -8.11 -22.09 -4.88
C ILE A 171 -7.55 -21.17 -5.98
N ALA A 172 -6.55 -20.35 -5.64
CA ALA A 172 -5.86 -19.48 -6.58
C ALA A 172 -5.28 -20.26 -7.77
N ALA A 173 -4.55 -21.35 -7.49
CA ALA A 173 -3.97 -22.20 -8.53
C ALA A 173 -5.04 -22.87 -9.41
N ALA A 174 -6.14 -23.35 -8.83
CA ALA A 174 -7.22 -24.02 -9.56
C ALA A 174 -7.94 -23.08 -10.54
N LEU A 175 -8.11 -21.80 -10.17
CA LEU A 175 -8.83 -20.81 -10.96
C LEU A 175 -7.92 -19.95 -11.84
N GLY A 176 -6.60 -20.14 -11.76
CA GLY A 176 -5.65 -19.27 -12.46
C GLY A 176 -5.68 -17.82 -11.96
N LEU A 177 -6.08 -17.61 -10.71
CA LEU A 177 -6.20 -16.29 -10.08
C LEU A 177 -5.03 -16.03 -9.11
N ASP A 178 -4.74 -14.76 -8.84
CA ASP A 178 -3.80 -14.40 -7.76
C ASP A 178 -4.45 -14.61 -6.38
N GLU A 179 -3.69 -15.06 -5.38
CA GLU A 179 -4.19 -15.28 -4.03
C GLU A 179 -4.83 -14.03 -3.40
N GLY A 180 -4.40 -12.83 -3.81
CA GLY A 180 -5.00 -11.58 -3.39
C GLY A 180 -6.44 -11.41 -3.83
N HIS A 181 -6.80 -11.88 -5.04
CA HIS A 181 -8.20 -11.88 -5.50
C HIS A 181 -9.05 -12.78 -4.60
N ILE A 182 -8.56 -13.99 -4.32
CA ILE A 182 -9.24 -14.95 -3.43
C ILE A 182 -9.45 -14.33 -2.05
N ARG A 183 -8.40 -13.74 -1.46
CA ARG A 183 -8.50 -13.08 -0.14
C ARG A 183 -9.48 -11.91 -0.14
N THR A 184 -9.58 -11.15 -1.23
CA THR A 184 -10.55 -10.06 -1.34
C THR A 184 -11.97 -10.58 -1.39
N VAL A 185 -12.26 -11.57 -2.23
CA VAL A 185 -13.60 -12.18 -2.32
C VAL A 185 -14.03 -12.76 -0.97
N LEU A 186 -13.16 -13.52 -0.32
CA LEU A 186 -13.45 -14.07 1.02
C LEU A 186 -13.66 -12.98 2.08
N ALA A 187 -12.95 -11.85 1.98
CA ALA A 187 -13.12 -10.70 2.86
C ALA A 187 -14.37 -9.85 2.55
N GLU A 188 -15.03 -10.05 1.40
CA GLU A 188 -16.34 -9.48 1.08
C GLU A 188 -17.47 -10.37 1.60
N ILE A 189 -17.36 -11.69 1.43
CA ILE A 189 -18.35 -12.68 1.88
C ILE A 189 -18.44 -12.74 3.40
N GLY A 190 -17.31 -12.63 4.11
CA GLY A 190 -17.27 -12.67 5.57
C GLY A 190 -17.64 -11.35 6.28
N ARG A 191 -18.23 -10.38 5.57
CA ARG A 191 -18.73 -9.12 6.15
C ARG A 191 -20.19 -9.20 6.58
#